data_AF-A0A6G7XW80-F1
#
_entry.id   AF-A0A6G7XW80-F1
#
_cell.length_a   1.000
_cell.length_b   1.000
_cell.length_c   1.000
_cell.angle_alpha   90.00
_cell.angle_beta   90.00
_cell.angle_gamma   90.00
#
_symmetry.space_group_name_H-M   'P 1'
#
loop_
_entity.id
_entity.type
_entity.pdbx_description
1 polymer ?
#
loop_
_entity_poly.entity_id
_entity_poly.type
_entity_poly.pdbx_seq_one_letter_code
_entity_poly.pdbx_strand_id
1 'polypeptide(L)' 'MSWFSIAGIKEEIRKIQWPSRKDMVRNTTIVITFVLFFVAYFLLTEVVLVWALRLLGIGG' A
#
# COMPACT_ATOMS: atom_id res chain seq x y z
N MET A 1 -20.85 3.47 33.46
CA MET A 1 -19.94 3.63 32.31
C MET A 1 -19.11 2.35 32.09
N SER A 2 -19.74 1.19 31.86
CA SER A 2 -19.03 -0.10 31.69
C SER A 2 -18.88 -0.57 30.23
N TRP A 3 -19.54 0.12 29.29
CA TRP A 3 -19.44 -0.12 27.84
C TRP A 3 -18.02 0.06 27.28
N PHE A 4 -17.21 0.93 27.88
CA PHE A 4 -15.79 1.14 27.54
C PHE A 4 -14.82 0.31 28.40
N SER A 5 -15.28 -0.78 29.02
CA SER A 5 -14.36 -1.69 29.71
C SER A 5 -13.54 -2.50 28.69
N ILE A 6 -12.26 -2.74 29.00
CA ILE A 6 -11.36 -3.59 28.19
C ILE A 6 -11.98 -4.96 27.92
N ALA A 7 -12.77 -5.48 28.87
CA ALA A 7 -13.51 -6.72 28.73
C ALA A 7 -14.63 -6.63 27.67
N GLY A 8 -15.38 -5.53 27.63
CA GLY A 8 -16.40 -5.28 26.61
C GLY A 8 -15.83 -5.10 25.20
N ILE A 9 -14.67 -4.43 25.08
CA ILE A 9 -13.96 -4.28 23.81
C ILE A 9 -13.45 -5.64 23.30
N LYS A 10 -12.94 -6.49 24.20
CA LYS A 10 -12.48 -7.85 23.85
C LYS A 10 -13.62 -8.75 23.37
N GLU A 11 -14.79 -8.65 24.00
CA GLU A 11 -16.02 -9.33 23.56
C GLU A 11 -16.40 -8.92 22.13
N GLU A 12 -16.35 -7.62 21.82
CA GLU A 12 -16.71 -7.11 20.50
C GLU A 12 -15.68 -7.49 19.42
N ILE A 13 -14.38 -7.45 19.75
CA ILE A 13 -13.28 -7.91 18.88
C ILE A 13 -13.44 -9.38 18.48
N ARG A 14 -14.01 -10.21 19.36
CA ARG A 14 -14.23 -11.63 19.09
C ARG A 14 -15.38 -11.88 18.09
N LYS A 15 -16.33 -10.93 17.98
CA LYS A 15 -17.44 -11.00 17.01
C LYS A 15 -16.98 -10.61 15.60
N ILE A 16 -15.85 -9.90 15.47
CA ILE A 16 -15.27 -9.53 14.19
C ILE A 16 -14.79 -10.80 13.47
N GLN A 17 -15.26 -10.99 12.24
CA GLN A 17 -14.77 -12.05 11.36
C GLN A 17 -13.39 -11.66 10.83
N TRP A 18 -12.35 -12.11 11.52
CA TRP A 18 -10.98 -11.85 11.11
C TRP A 18 -10.67 -12.55 9.78
N PRO A 19 -9.95 -11.89 8.87
CA PRO A 19 -9.58 -12.47 7.59
C PRO A 19 -8.79 -13.76 7.78
N SER A 20 -9.05 -14.75 6.93
CA SER A 20 -8.30 -15.99 6.98
C SER A 20 -6.83 -15.74 6.59
N ARG A 21 -5.93 -16.66 6.97
CA ARG A 21 -4.51 -16.56 6.57
C ARG A 21 -4.35 -16.43 5.05
N LYS A 22 -5.23 -17.05 4.26
CA LYS A 22 -5.21 -16.98 2.80
C LYS A 22 -5.56 -15.58 2.30
N ASP A 23 -6.58 -14.96 2.89
CA ASP A 23 -7.03 -13.60 2.52
C ASP A 23 -5.97 -12.56 2.88
N MET A 24 -5.32 -12.72 4.04
CA MET A 24 -4.21 -11.84 4.45
C MET A 24 -3.04 -11.90 3.46
N VAL A 25 -2.63 -13.10 3.04
CA VAL A 25 -1.54 -13.27 2.06
C VAL A 25 -1.96 -12.65 0.72
N ARG A 26 -3.16 -12.95 0.22
CA ARG A 26 -3.66 -12.39 -1.04
C ARG A 26 -3.68 -10.87 -1.02
N ASN A 27 -4.23 -10.26 0.03
CA ASN A 27 -4.31 -8.81 0.15
C ASN A 27 -2.92 -8.17 0.22
N THR A 28 -2.00 -8.78 0.97
CA THR A 28 -0.61 -8.31 1.07
C THR A 28 0.10 -8.41 -0.29
N THR A 29 -0.06 -9.52 -1.01
CA THR A 29 0.52 -9.69 -2.35
C THR A 29 0.00 -8.62 -3.31
N ILE A 30 -1.31 -8.34 -3.31
CA ILE A 30 -1.89 -7.29 -4.17
C ILE A 30 -1.23 -5.94 -3.89
N VAL A 31 -1.12 -5.55 -2.63
CA VAL A 31 -0.50 -4.26 -2.24
C VAL A 31 0.96 -4.21 -2.66
N ILE A 32 1.74 -5.27 -2.41
CA ILE A 32 3.15 -5.32 -2.79
C ILE A 32 3.31 -5.21 -4.32
N THR A 33 2.53 -5.97 -5.09
CA THR A 33 2.57 -5.91 -6.55
C THR A 33 2.21 -4.51 -7.06
N PHE A 34 1.20 -3.87 -6.48
CA PHE A 34 0.81 -2.52 -6.83
C PHE A 34 1.94 -1.52 -6.55
N VAL A 35 2.54 -1.57 -5.37
CA VAL A 35 3.66 -0.69 -5.01
C VAL A 35 4.85 -0.89 -5.94
N LEU A 36 5.23 -2.14 -6.23
CA LEU A 36 6.33 -2.44 -7.15
C LEU A 36 6.07 -1.92 -8.57
N PHE A 37 4.82 -2.00 -9.03
CA PHE A 37 4.42 -1.42 -10.32
C PHE A 37 4.63 0.10 -10.33
N PHE A 38 4.23 0.81 -9.27
CA PHE A 38 4.44 2.26 -9.17
C PHE A 38 5.92 2.63 -9.06
N VAL A 39 6.73 1.84 -8.35
CA VAL A 39 8.18 2.05 -8.31
C VAL A 39 8.76 1.99 -9.72
N ALA A 40 8.42 0.96 -10.49
CA ALA A 40 8.88 0.84 -11.88
C ALA A 40 8.38 2.01 -12.76
N TYR A 41 7.11 2.42 -12.58
CA TYR A 41 6.53 3.54 -13.30
C TYR A 41 7.26 4.87 -13.00
N PHE A 42 7.54 5.17 -11.73
CA PHE A 42 8.24 6.39 -11.36
C PHE A 42 9.67 6.42 -11.89
N LEU A 43 10.40 5.31 -11.80
CA LEU A 43 11.75 5.20 -12.38
C LEU A 43 11.75 5.43 -13.89
N LEU A 44 10.80 4.83 -14.61
CA LEU A 44 10.63 5.08 -16.04
C LEU A 44 10.31 6.54 -16.33
N THR A 45 9.41 7.13 -15.54
CA THR A 45 9.00 8.53 -15.73
C THR A 45 10.17 9.48 -15.47
N GLU A 46 10.98 9.25 -14.46
CA GLU A 46 12.20 10.04 -14.21
C GLU A 46 13.17 9.97 -15.39
N VAL A 47 13.42 8.78 -15.93
CA VAL A 47 14.30 8.61 -17.11
C VAL A 47 13.73 9.36 -18.32
N VAL A 48 12.43 9.22 -18.58
CA VAL A 48 11.75 9.90 -19.69
C VAL A 48 11.79 11.41 -19.52
N LEU A 49 11.55 11.92 -18.31
CA LEU A 49 11.60 13.35 -18.00
C LEU A 49 13.01 13.90 -18.15
N VAL A 50 14.03 13.22 -17.63
CA VAL A 50 15.43 13.63 -17.80
C VAL A 50 15.82 13.64 -19.28
N TRP A 51 15.38 12.64 -20.04
CA TRP A 51 15.61 12.60 -21.48
C TRP A 51 14.91 13.76 -22.21
N ALA A 52 13.65 14.04 -21.88
CA ALA A 52 12.90 15.15 -22.43
C ALA A 52 13.51 16.52 -22.07
N LEU A 53 13.97 16.70 -20.83
CA LEU A 53 14.63 17.94 -20.38
C LEU A 53 15.96 18.16 -21.09
N ARG A 54 16.76 17.10 -21.27
CA ARG A 54 18.00 17.14 -22.07
C ARG A 54 17.75 17.52 -23.52
N LEU A 55 16.67 17.03 -24.13
CA LEU A 55 16.27 17.43 -25.49
C LEU A 55 15.87 18.90 -25.60
N LEU A 56 15.26 19.46 -24.54
CA LEU A 56 14.88 20.88 -24.48
C LEU A 56 16.08 21.80 -24.14
N GLY A 57 17.27 21.24 -23.94
CA GLY A 57 18.49 22.01 -23.64
C GLY A 57 18.55 22.58 -22.22
N ILE A 58 17.61 22.19 -21.35
CA ILE A 58 17.56 22.61 -19.95
C ILE A 58 18.05 21.42 -19.11
N GLY A 59 19.36 21.38 -18.88
CA GLY A 59 20.01 20.34 -18.07
C GLY A 59 21.18 19.69 -18.81
N GLY A 60 22.37 20.27 -18.61
CA GLY A 60 23.62 19.51 -18.69
C GLY A 60 23.75 18.59 -17.50
#